data_AF-A0A094GBJ4-F1
#
_entry.id   AF-A0A094GBJ4-F1
#
_cell.length_a   1.000
_cell.length_b   1.000
_cell.length_c   1.000
_cell.angle_alpha   90.00
_cell.angle_beta   90.00
_cell.angle_gamma   90.00
#
_symmetry.space_group_name_H-M   'P 1'
#
loop_
_entity.id
_entity.type
_entity.pdbx_description
1 polymer ?
#
loop_
_entity_poly.entity_id
_entity_poly.type
_entity_poly.pdbx_seq_one_letter_code
_entity_poly.pdbx_strand_id
1 'polypeptide(L)'
;MLTSFGVPAVVAGVPVTPYLAIAMLTFIFSLVLLPGVFLFTSIRYRLGLAQYDAVSRGEKSNKPHTPPIIPYSLPFLGNALSFLNKRPGTFWAYLFQFHPRAIGSCTILLGGIRTHILYSPTAVTALLKNRTLTRDGFNFDVVTKGMGIDPKQAKQYYGLGEPPNEHGLTPVQEQEKINHEYLLRTEGVNELTAEFAQSFKQTLDAEEVGSVTGQAGGSQEVNIFSWLKERMFFASTRALMGEKLLEIYPGLEEDFFIFDEALLSMFFGIPKIFIPKSHEARRKALQGILQFHQAMQEKFQGDVVDPNGDVKWEPNFGSRCNRARQAYYESRDLTLEARASLDLGFIFGLNSNAIPATGWMLFHILDPAADKTLRPRVMVELERSREADGTLNIPILVTSPLMQSIYHEVLRLYVDVLVTRELTHDLILPLDEGNNQVKFGKGSIIMAPSWLGHRDESLWTSPPSSVFYPERFLQIDEETGKETFTTGGTAGKFFPFGGGKTICPGRIFAKQEIFASVANMLLDFEIEPLTFVDAKGTTTGRFPTLRNAYNGTAVMVMNGDLKVRIQRRVR
;
A
#
# COMPACT_ATOMS: atom_id res chain seq x y z
N MET A 1 22.39 -68.52 42.39
CA MET A 1 22.81 -68.77 40.99
C MET A 1 22.17 -67.71 40.12
N LEU A 2 23.02 -66.90 39.49
CA LEU A 2 22.71 -65.79 38.60
C LEU A 2 22.67 -66.27 37.13
N THR A 3 22.13 -65.38 36.28
CA THR A 3 22.21 -65.31 34.80
C THR A 3 21.22 -66.23 34.06
N SER A 4 20.56 -65.85 32.96
CA SER A 4 20.79 -64.82 31.95
C SER A 4 19.49 -64.63 31.14
N PHE A 5 19.07 -63.40 30.83
CA PHE A 5 18.29 -63.10 29.62
C PHE A 5 18.82 -61.80 29.01
N GLY A 6 19.22 -61.89 27.74
CA GLY A 6 19.93 -60.86 27.00
C GLY A 6 19.04 -59.71 26.52
N VAL A 7 19.63 -58.52 26.51
CA VAL A 7 19.12 -57.30 25.86
C VAL A 7 19.83 -57.15 24.51
N PRO A 8 19.15 -56.77 23.41
CA PRO A 8 19.80 -56.57 22.12
C PRO A 8 20.72 -55.36 22.11
N ALA A 9 21.86 -55.51 21.43
CA ALA A 9 22.89 -54.51 21.25
C ALA A 9 22.36 -53.24 20.57
N VAL A 10 22.73 -52.11 21.18
CA VAL A 10 22.64 -50.76 20.64
C VAL A 10 23.32 -50.70 19.27
N VAL A 11 22.63 -50.10 18.29
CA VAL A 11 23.18 -49.77 16.97
C VAL A 11 24.31 -48.74 17.16
N ALA A 12 25.54 -49.24 17.25
CA ALA A 12 26.76 -48.44 17.17
C ALA A 12 27.10 -48.26 15.69
N GLY A 13 27.03 -47.02 15.18
CA GLY A 13 27.40 -46.76 13.79
C GLY A 13 27.09 -45.39 13.19
N VAL A 14 26.58 -44.41 13.95
CA VAL A 14 26.48 -43.03 13.46
C VAL A 14 27.75 -42.28 13.86
N PRO A 15 28.56 -41.74 12.93
CA PRO A 15 29.71 -40.93 13.28
C PRO A 15 29.25 -39.68 14.05
N VAL A 16 29.66 -39.56 15.31
CA VAL A 16 29.31 -38.44 16.21
C VAL A 16 30.03 -37.14 15.81
N THR A 17 31.09 -37.25 15.01
CA THR A 17 31.97 -36.17 14.55
C THR A 17 31.27 -35.05 13.74
N PRO A 18 30.43 -35.31 12.72
CA PRO A 18 29.68 -34.25 12.02
C PRO A 18 28.69 -33.53 12.94
N TYR A 19 28.04 -34.25 13.87
CA TYR A 19 27.09 -33.63 14.81
C TYR A 19 27.79 -32.78 15.87
N LEU A 20 28.97 -33.20 16.37
CA LEU A 20 29.82 -32.40 17.25
C LEU A 20 30.37 -31.16 16.55
N ALA A 21 30.78 -31.28 15.29
CA ALA A 21 31.25 -30.14 14.50
C ALA A 21 30.12 -29.14 14.23
N ILE A 22 28.92 -29.62 13.86
CA ILE A 22 27.72 -28.78 13.73
C ILE A 22 27.40 -28.13 15.08
N ALA A 23 27.34 -28.89 16.17
CA ALA A 23 27.06 -28.34 17.51
C ALA A 23 28.09 -27.29 17.94
N MET A 24 29.39 -27.51 17.70
CA MET A 24 30.43 -26.52 17.97
C MET A 24 30.33 -25.28 17.08
N LEU A 25 30.02 -25.45 15.79
CA LEU A 25 29.79 -24.31 14.88
C LEU A 25 28.56 -23.51 15.33
N THR A 26 27.47 -24.17 15.71
CA THR A 26 26.27 -23.52 16.25
C THR A 26 26.58 -22.82 17.58
N PHE A 27 27.40 -23.42 18.44
CA PHE A 27 27.85 -22.84 19.71
C PHE A 27 28.71 -21.59 19.49
N ILE A 28 29.75 -21.66 18.63
CA ILE A 28 30.62 -20.52 18.30
C ILE A 28 29.80 -19.39 17.66
N PHE A 29 28.90 -19.75 16.74
CA PHE A 29 28.02 -18.79 16.09
C PHE A 29 27.09 -18.11 17.10
N SER A 30 26.40 -18.89 17.96
CA SER A 30 25.39 -18.36 18.88
C SER A 30 25.96 -17.61 20.10
N LEU A 31 27.07 -18.09 20.69
CA LEU A 31 27.59 -17.55 21.96
C LEU A 31 28.76 -16.58 21.81
N VAL A 32 29.46 -16.58 20.67
CA VAL A 32 30.62 -15.70 20.46
C VAL A 32 30.36 -14.72 19.33
N LEU A 33 29.95 -15.20 18.16
CA LEU A 33 29.82 -14.35 16.98
C LEU A 33 28.65 -13.37 17.10
N LEU A 34 27.44 -13.84 17.42
CA LEU A 34 26.26 -12.96 17.52
C LEU A 34 26.41 -11.89 18.63
N PRO A 35 26.84 -12.22 19.87
CA PRO A 35 27.05 -11.21 20.90
C PRO A 35 28.23 -10.29 20.58
N GLY A 36 29.31 -10.81 19.98
CA GLY A 36 30.46 -10.02 19.55
C GLY A 36 30.11 -8.99 18.47
N VAL A 37 29.33 -9.38 17.46
CA VAL A 37 28.81 -8.48 16.41
C VAL A 37 27.87 -7.44 17.01
N PHE A 38 26.98 -7.85 17.92
CA PHE A 38 26.10 -6.90 18.61
C PHE A 38 26.88 -5.89 19.45
N LEU A 39 27.90 -6.33 20.20
CA LEU A 39 28.75 -5.44 21.00
C LEU A 39 29.51 -4.46 20.10
N PHE A 40 30.14 -4.95 19.03
CA PHE A 40 30.85 -4.12 18.07
C PHE A 40 29.92 -3.07 17.41
N THR A 41 28.76 -3.48 16.93
CA THR A 41 27.79 -2.57 16.30
C THR A 41 27.19 -1.59 17.30
N SER A 42 26.98 -2.00 18.56
CA SER A 42 26.53 -1.13 19.65
C SER A 42 27.56 -0.06 20.02
N ILE A 43 28.86 -0.40 20.04
CA ILE A 43 29.93 0.57 20.23
C ILE A 43 29.94 1.58 19.08
N ARG A 44 29.86 1.11 17.83
CA ARG A 44 29.79 2.00 16.65
C ARG A 44 28.55 2.90 16.67
N TYR A 45 27.41 2.38 17.09
CA TYR A 45 26.19 3.15 17.25
C TYR A 45 26.37 4.28 18.27
N ARG A 46 26.91 3.98 19.46
CA ARG A 46 27.18 5.00 20.48
C ARG A 46 28.17 6.07 20.02
N LEU A 47 29.24 5.67 19.31
CA LEU A 47 30.18 6.63 18.70
C LEU A 47 29.51 7.49 17.62
N GLY A 48 28.55 6.94 16.87
CA GLY A 48 27.75 7.67 15.91
C GLY A 48 26.81 8.68 16.56
N LEU A 49 26.15 8.30 17.66
CA LEU A 49 25.29 9.19 18.44
C LEU A 49 26.03 10.39 19.01
N ALA A 50 27.26 10.21 19.47
CA ALA A 50 28.06 11.30 20.04
C ALA A 50 28.26 12.49 19.08
N GLN A 51 28.13 12.28 17.77
CA GLN A 51 28.18 13.35 16.76
C GLN A 51 26.96 14.29 16.81
N TYR A 52 25.85 13.83 17.42
CA TYR A 52 24.59 14.56 17.54
C TYR A 52 24.41 15.21 18.93
N ASP A 53 25.27 14.89 19.91
CA ASP A 53 25.26 15.52 21.24
C ASP A 53 25.65 17.01 21.19
N ALA A 54 26.45 17.42 20.20
CA ALA A 54 26.74 18.84 19.96
C ALA A 54 25.52 19.59 19.39
N VAL A 55 24.75 18.91 18.53
CA VAL A 55 23.53 19.46 17.91
C VAL A 55 22.42 19.62 18.94
N SER A 56 22.23 18.65 19.84
CA SER A 56 21.25 18.75 20.92
C SER A 56 21.57 19.85 21.94
N ARG A 57 22.83 20.32 21.99
CA ARG A 57 23.27 21.49 22.76
C ARG A 57 23.15 22.83 22.01
N GLY A 58 22.66 22.83 20.77
CA GLY A 58 22.49 24.03 19.95
C GLY A 58 23.79 24.55 19.32
N GLU A 59 24.86 23.75 19.30
CA GLU A 59 26.11 24.11 18.63
C GLU A 59 25.95 24.01 17.11
N LYS A 60 26.27 25.08 16.37
CA LYS A 60 26.19 25.09 14.90
C LYS A 60 27.32 24.24 14.32
N SER A 61 26.98 23.15 13.63
CA SER A 61 27.95 22.35 12.86
C SER A 61 27.84 22.64 11.37
N ASN A 62 28.94 23.06 10.74
CA ASN A 62 29.02 23.22 9.28
C ASN A 62 29.35 21.90 8.54
N LYS A 63 29.55 20.79 9.26
CA LYS A 63 29.87 19.49 8.66
C LYS A 63 28.63 18.59 8.65
N PRO A 64 28.26 18.02 7.49
CA PRO A 64 27.17 17.06 7.42
C PRO A 64 27.44 15.83 8.31
N HIS A 65 26.46 15.47 9.13
CA HIS A 65 26.50 14.30 9.99
C HIS A 65 26.27 13.01 9.18
N THR A 66 26.76 11.88 9.68
CA THR A 66 26.42 10.56 9.11
C THR A 66 25.37 9.90 10.01
N PRO A 67 24.27 9.35 9.45
CA PRO A 67 23.21 8.74 10.26
C PRO A 67 23.76 7.55 11.09
N PRO A 68 23.44 7.46 12.39
CA PRO A 68 23.88 6.35 13.24
C PRO A 68 23.40 5.01 12.68
N ILE A 69 24.29 4.01 12.67
CA ILE A 69 23.92 2.65 12.25
C ILE A 69 23.28 1.91 13.42
N ILE A 70 22.04 1.46 13.25
CA ILE A 70 21.30 0.75 14.29
C ILE A 70 21.99 -0.61 14.60
N PRO A 71 22.21 -0.94 15.88
CA PRO A 71 22.88 -2.19 16.28
C PRO A 71 22.17 -3.43 15.74
N TYR A 72 22.94 -4.48 15.44
CA TYR A 72 22.43 -5.76 14.97
C TYR A 72 23.35 -6.90 15.39
N SER A 73 22.78 -8.10 15.53
CA SER A 73 23.54 -9.30 15.92
C SER A 73 23.84 -10.21 14.72
N LEU A 74 22.97 -10.24 13.70
CA LEU A 74 23.10 -11.12 12.56
C LEU A 74 24.06 -10.52 11.52
N PRO A 75 25.21 -11.14 11.25
CA PRO A 75 26.08 -10.71 10.16
C PRO A 75 25.33 -10.77 8.84
N PHE A 76 25.63 -9.84 7.93
CA PHE A 76 25.00 -9.69 6.60
C PHE A 76 23.49 -9.35 6.66
N LEU A 77 22.65 -10.18 7.27
CA LEU A 77 21.20 -9.91 7.39
C LEU A 77 20.90 -8.62 8.15
N GLY A 78 21.72 -8.28 9.15
CA GLY A 78 21.58 -7.06 9.92
C GLY A 78 20.24 -6.98 10.65
N ASN A 79 19.45 -5.97 10.28
CA ASN A 79 18.12 -5.68 10.81
C ASN A 79 16.99 -6.31 9.97
N ALA A 80 17.30 -7.11 8.94
CA ALA A 80 16.28 -7.61 8.01
C ALA A 80 15.14 -8.39 8.71
N LEU A 81 15.45 -9.30 9.64
CA LEU A 81 14.42 -10.10 10.29
C LEU A 81 13.50 -9.28 11.21
N SER A 82 14.05 -8.30 11.93
CA SER A 82 13.24 -7.41 12.77
C SER A 82 12.44 -6.41 11.93
N PHE A 83 13.00 -5.94 10.82
CA PHE A 83 12.30 -5.09 9.85
C PHE A 83 11.16 -5.83 9.14
N LEU A 84 11.33 -7.13 8.85
CA LEU A 84 10.31 -8.01 8.27
C LEU A 84 9.34 -8.58 9.32
N ASN A 85 9.16 -7.92 10.46
CA ASN A 85 8.12 -8.30 11.39
C ASN A 85 6.74 -8.01 10.78
N LYS A 86 5.87 -9.02 10.77
CA LYS A 86 4.51 -8.93 10.21
C LYS A 86 3.51 -8.20 11.12
N ARG A 87 3.92 -7.65 12.26
CA ARG A 87 3.07 -6.80 13.11
C ARG A 87 3.38 -5.33 12.82
N PRO A 88 2.49 -4.60 12.12
CA PRO A 88 2.75 -3.22 11.71
C PRO A 88 3.21 -2.34 12.87
N GLY A 89 4.20 -1.48 12.62
CA GLY A 89 4.73 -0.55 13.63
C GLY A 89 5.72 -1.13 14.63
N THR A 90 5.79 -2.46 14.81
CA THR A 90 6.61 -3.08 15.86
C THR A 90 8.09 -2.73 15.76
N PHE A 91 8.63 -2.73 14.53
CA PHE A 91 10.03 -2.37 14.29
C PHE A 91 10.32 -0.93 14.72
N TRP A 92 9.44 0.00 14.35
CA TRP A 92 9.57 1.41 14.68
C TRP A 92 9.42 1.65 16.18
N ALA A 93 8.43 1.03 16.82
CA ALA A 93 8.21 1.12 18.26
C ALA A 93 9.43 0.63 19.05
N TYR A 94 10.02 -0.50 18.65
CA TYR A 94 11.26 -1.01 19.26
C TYR A 94 12.44 -0.05 19.06
N LEU A 95 12.64 0.44 17.83
CA LEU A 95 13.73 1.37 17.50
C LEU A 95 13.74 2.61 18.41
N PHE A 96 12.57 3.24 18.60
CA PHE A 96 12.48 4.47 19.39
C PHE A 96 12.47 4.27 20.91
N GLN A 97 12.59 3.03 21.41
CA GLN A 97 12.87 2.81 22.84
C GLN A 97 14.29 3.26 23.21
N PHE A 98 15.23 3.25 22.27
CA PHE A 98 16.64 3.59 22.51
C PHE A 98 17.23 4.58 21.50
N HIS A 99 16.58 4.82 20.36
CA HIS A 99 17.03 5.77 19.36
C HIS A 99 16.27 7.10 19.46
N PRO A 100 16.93 8.23 19.72
CA PRO A 100 16.24 9.52 19.84
C PRO A 100 15.61 9.99 18.52
N ARG A 101 14.29 10.29 18.55
CA ARG A 101 13.57 10.84 17.38
C ARG A 101 14.13 12.18 16.89
N ALA A 102 14.70 12.99 17.78
CA ALA A 102 15.28 14.29 17.44
C ALA A 102 16.43 14.23 16.41
N ILE A 103 17.07 13.06 16.23
CA ILE A 103 18.14 12.86 15.25
C ILE A 103 17.61 12.93 13.80
N GLY A 104 16.34 12.60 13.60
CA GLY A 104 15.68 12.71 12.28
C GLY A 104 16.11 11.70 11.22
N SER A 105 17.12 10.87 11.48
CA SER A 105 17.58 9.82 10.55
C SER A 105 18.39 8.71 11.23
N CYS A 106 18.38 7.51 10.64
CA CYS A 106 19.26 6.42 11.04
C CYS A 106 19.65 5.55 9.84
N THR A 107 20.59 4.62 10.02
CA THR A 107 20.93 3.61 9.01
C THR A 107 20.64 2.22 9.56
N ILE A 108 19.89 1.43 8.81
CA ILE A 108 19.70 0.00 9.08
C ILE A 108 20.39 -0.81 7.97
N LEU A 109 20.76 -2.05 8.30
CA LEU A 109 21.32 -2.99 7.34
C LEU A 109 20.23 -3.99 6.96
N LEU A 110 19.83 -4.03 5.69
CA LEU A 110 18.84 -4.98 5.17
C LEU A 110 19.52 -5.92 4.19
N GLY A 111 19.86 -7.14 4.63
CA GLY A 111 20.45 -8.16 3.75
C GLY A 111 21.75 -7.70 3.05
N GLY A 112 22.64 -7.04 3.80
CA GLY A 112 23.91 -6.52 3.31
C GLY A 112 23.82 -5.11 2.71
N ILE A 113 22.62 -4.61 2.44
CA ILE A 113 22.40 -3.28 1.85
C ILE A 113 22.22 -2.25 2.97
N ARG A 114 23.00 -1.16 2.91
CA ARG A 114 22.78 0.00 3.79
C ARG A 114 21.51 0.71 3.36
N THR A 115 20.58 0.85 4.29
CA THR A 115 19.30 1.52 4.07
C THR A 115 19.17 2.64 5.09
N HIS A 116 19.20 3.87 4.61
CA HIS A 116 19.04 5.07 5.42
C HIS A 116 17.55 5.35 5.62
N ILE A 117 17.10 5.48 6.87
CA ILE A 117 15.72 5.81 7.21
C ILE A 117 15.65 7.28 7.58
N LEU A 118 14.77 8.03 6.92
CA LEU A 118 14.46 9.42 7.20
C LEU A 118 13.13 9.56 7.94
N TYR A 119 13.11 10.39 8.97
CA TYR A 119 11.89 10.78 9.69
C TYR A 119 11.90 12.22 10.22
N SER A 120 12.92 13.03 9.88
CA SER A 120 12.83 14.49 9.97
C SER A 120 11.87 15.02 8.88
N PRO A 121 10.84 15.81 9.21
CA PRO A 121 9.95 16.41 8.22
C PRO A 121 10.70 17.29 7.20
N THR A 122 11.73 18.01 7.64
CA THR A 122 12.58 18.84 6.77
C THR A 122 13.35 17.99 5.76
N ALA A 123 13.99 16.92 6.23
CA ALA A 123 14.75 16.00 5.37
C ALA A 123 13.83 15.25 4.40
N VAL A 124 12.68 14.77 4.87
CA VAL A 124 11.67 14.11 4.04
C VAL A 124 11.16 15.07 2.97
N THR A 125 10.82 16.31 3.32
CA THR A 125 10.39 17.32 2.34
C THR A 125 11.45 17.56 1.27
N ALA A 126 12.73 17.66 1.65
CA ALA A 126 13.84 17.82 0.72
C ALA A 126 14.01 16.59 -0.18
N LEU A 127 13.89 15.37 0.36
CA LEU A 127 13.94 14.12 -0.41
C LEU A 127 12.81 14.07 -1.45
N LEU A 128 11.58 14.44 -1.08
CA LEU A 128 10.44 14.43 -2.00
C LEU A 128 10.58 15.45 -3.13
N LYS A 129 11.29 16.57 -2.91
CA LYS A 129 11.61 17.56 -3.95
C LYS A 129 12.78 17.16 -4.84
N ASN A 130 13.60 16.18 -4.45
CA ASN A 130 14.75 15.74 -5.23
C ASN A 130 14.30 15.03 -6.53
N ARG A 131 14.87 15.43 -7.66
CA ARG A 131 14.58 14.86 -8.99
C ARG A 131 15.68 13.93 -9.54
N THR A 132 16.87 13.99 -8.95
CA THR A 132 18.09 13.32 -9.42
C THR A 132 18.18 11.84 -9.05
N LEU A 133 17.52 11.41 -7.98
CA LEU A 133 17.58 10.03 -7.50
C LEU A 133 16.59 9.13 -8.26
N THR A 134 16.92 7.85 -8.40
CA THR A 134 16.10 6.86 -9.09
C THR A 134 15.42 5.88 -8.10
N ARG A 135 14.42 5.14 -8.58
CA ARG A 135 13.78 3.99 -7.93
C ARG A 135 13.72 2.78 -8.90
N ASP A 136 14.48 2.80 -9.98
CA ASP A 136 14.31 1.84 -11.08
C ASP A 136 14.59 0.39 -10.64
N GLY A 137 15.62 0.14 -9.82
CA GLY A 137 15.91 -1.19 -9.30
C GLY A 137 14.79 -1.72 -8.40
N PHE A 138 14.22 -0.88 -7.54
CA PHE A 138 13.02 -1.24 -6.78
C PHE A 138 11.82 -1.55 -7.69
N ASN A 139 11.54 -0.72 -8.70
CA ASN A 139 10.42 -0.96 -9.63
C ASN A 139 10.62 -2.26 -10.43
N PHE A 140 11.87 -2.52 -10.83
CA PHE A 140 12.27 -3.77 -11.49
C PHE A 140 12.03 -4.99 -10.61
N ASP A 141 12.38 -4.91 -9.32
CA ASP A 141 12.14 -5.98 -8.36
C ASP A 141 10.65 -6.21 -8.09
N VAL A 142 9.83 -5.16 -8.02
CA VAL A 142 8.37 -5.29 -7.86
C VAL A 142 7.76 -6.09 -9.00
N VAL A 143 8.10 -5.76 -10.25
CA VAL A 143 7.53 -6.49 -11.39
C VAL A 143 8.10 -7.90 -11.47
N THR A 144 9.41 -8.08 -11.38
CA THR A 144 10.04 -9.41 -11.59
C THR A 144 9.77 -10.37 -10.44
N LYS A 145 9.95 -9.94 -9.18
CA LYS A 145 9.78 -10.81 -8.00
C LYS A 145 8.31 -10.90 -7.58
N GLY A 146 7.62 -9.75 -7.54
CA GLY A 146 6.23 -9.64 -7.14
C GLY A 146 5.27 -10.16 -8.21
N MET A 147 5.24 -9.49 -9.37
CA MET A 147 4.29 -9.78 -10.46
C MET A 147 4.69 -10.98 -11.34
N GLY A 148 5.96 -11.39 -11.27
CA GLY A 148 6.46 -12.59 -11.95
C GLY A 148 6.79 -12.41 -13.43
N ILE A 149 7.01 -11.18 -13.91
CA ILE A 149 7.46 -10.95 -15.29
C ILE A 149 8.89 -11.49 -15.50
N ASP A 150 9.17 -12.01 -16.69
CA ASP A 150 10.52 -12.38 -17.09
C ASP A 150 11.47 -11.16 -17.03
N PRO A 151 12.68 -11.28 -16.44
CA PRO A 151 13.61 -10.16 -16.32
C PRO A 151 14.00 -9.49 -17.65
N LYS A 152 14.01 -10.20 -18.78
CA LYS A 152 14.29 -9.59 -20.10
C LYS A 152 13.11 -8.74 -20.55
N GLN A 153 11.90 -9.26 -20.41
CA GLN A 153 10.66 -8.53 -20.70
C GLN A 153 10.51 -7.30 -19.80
N ALA A 154 10.89 -7.38 -18.52
CA ALA A 154 10.89 -6.23 -17.61
C ALA A 154 11.89 -5.14 -18.03
N LYS A 155 13.09 -5.52 -18.50
CA LYS A 155 14.07 -4.55 -19.03
C LYS A 155 13.55 -3.85 -20.27
N GLN A 156 12.92 -4.62 -21.18
CA GLN A 156 12.30 -4.13 -22.41
C GLN A 156 11.11 -3.20 -22.11
N TYR A 157 10.30 -3.53 -21.10
CA TYR A 157 9.18 -2.69 -20.66
C TYR A 157 9.63 -1.32 -20.15
N TYR A 158 10.71 -1.27 -19.36
CA TYR A 158 11.22 -0.02 -18.79
C TYR A 158 12.26 0.69 -19.68
N GLY A 159 12.74 0.04 -20.74
CA GLY A 159 13.84 0.56 -21.56
C GLY A 159 15.11 0.83 -20.76
N LEU A 160 15.44 -0.04 -19.78
CA LEU A 160 16.57 0.19 -18.89
C LEU A 160 17.90 0.17 -19.67
N GLY A 161 18.47 1.35 -19.87
CA GLY A 161 19.70 1.56 -20.63
C GLY A 161 19.49 1.91 -22.11
N GLU A 162 18.24 2.10 -22.54
CA GLU A 162 17.92 2.55 -23.89
C GLU A 162 18.01 4.08 -24.01
N PRO A 163 18.38 4.62 -25.19
CA PRO A 163 18.29 6.04 -25.45
C PRO A 163 16.82 6.49 -25.52
N PRO A 164 16.54 7.79 -25.39
CA PRO A 164 15.22 8.33 -25.68
C PRO A 164 14.78 8.04 -27.12
N ASN A 165 13.47 7.98 -27.35
CA ASN A 165 12.85 7.81 -28.66
C ASN A 165 13.05 9.07 -29.55
N GLU A 166 12.49 9.06 -30.76
CA GLU A 166 12.56 10.18 -31.72
C GLU A 166 11.96 11.50 -31.20
N HIS A 167 11.10 11.43 -30.19
CA HIS A 167 10.52 12.59 -29.50
C HIS A 167 11.30 13.01 -28.24
N GLY A 168 12.44 12.37 -27.98
CA GLY A 168 13.28 12.66 -26.81
C GLY A 168 12.73 12.12 -25.48
N LEU A 169 11.78 11.19 -25.51
CA LEU A 169 11.20 10.56 -24.33
C LEU A 169 11.82 9.20 -24.05
N THR A 170 12.13 8.92 -22.79
CA THR A 170 12.46 7.56 -22.36
C THR A 170 11.19 6.71 -22.23
N PRO A 171 11.28 5.38 -22.28
CA PRO A 171 10.10 4.51 -22.11
C PRO A 171 9.39 4.70 -20.76
N VAL A 172 10.12 5.07 -19.70
CA VAL A 172 9.52 5.47 -18.42
C VAL A 172 8.70 6.76 -18.56
N GLN A 173 9.20 7.75 -19.30
CA GLN A 173 8.47 9.00 -19.54
C GLN A 173 7.23 8.80 -20.42
N GLU A 174 7.25 7.86 -21.35
CA GLU A 174 6.06 7.47 -22.12
C GLU A 174 4.96 6.90 -21.22
N GLN A 175 5.32 6.02 -20.28
CA GLN A 175 4.39 5.51 -19.28
C GLN A 175 3.87 6.62 -18.36
N GLU A 176 4.73 7.56 -17.94
CA GLU A 176 4.32 8.74 -17.17
C GLU A 176 3.34 9.61 -17.97
N LYS A 177 3.51 9.73 -19.28
CA LYS A 177 2.57 10.45 -20.17
C LYS A 177 1.20 9.77 -20.22
N ILE A 178 1.14 8.44 -20.35
CA ILE A 178 -0.13 7.68 -20.30
C ILE A 178 -0.82 7.92 -18.96
N ASN A 179 -0.09 7.79 -17.84
CA ASN A 179 -0.63 8.05 -16.52
C ASN A 179 -1.11 9.50 -16.36
N HIS A 180 -0.37 10.47 -16.91
CA HIS A 180 -0.77 11.86 -16.86
C HIS A 180 -2.06 12.10 -17.64
N GLU A 181 -2.17 11.54 -18.83
CA GLU A 181 -3.32 11.73 -19.71
C GLU A 181 -4.61 11.14 -19.11
N TYR A 182 -4.56 9.90 -18.62
CA TYR A 182 -5.77 9.17 -18.26
C TYR A 182 -6.02 9.04 -16.76
N LEU A 183 -5.02 9.24 -15.90
CA LEU A 183 -5.15 9.12 -14.44
C LEU A 183 -4.92 10.42 -13.66
N LEU A 184 -4.45 11.50 -14.33
CA LEU A 184 -4.21 12.79 -13.68
C LEU A 184 -5.00 13.95 -14.29
N ARG A 185 -5.23 13.96 -15.61
CA ARG A 185 -6.11 14.97 -16.21
C ARG A 185 -7.55 14.75 -15.76
N THR A 186 -8.22 15.86 -15.43
CA THR A 186 -9.59 15.85 -14.92
C THR A 186 -10.55 15.10 -15.84
N GLU A 187 -10.44 15.29 -17.16
CA GLU A 187 -11.29 14.60 -18.13
C GLU A 187 -11.13 13.07 -18.07
N GLY A 188 -9.92 12.56 -18.25
CA GLY A 188 -9.65 11.11 -18.25
C GLY A 188 -10.03 10.43 -16.93
N VAL A 189 -9.78 11.09 -15.79
CA VAL A 189 -10.16 10.56 -14.48
C VAL A 189 -11.67 10.54 -14.29
N ASN A 190 -12.37 11.61 -14.71
CA ASN A 190 -13.83 11.66 -14.59
C ASN A 190 -14.52 10.62 -15.48
N GLU A 191 -13.96 10.31 -16.66
CA GLU A 191 -14.43 9.22 -17.51
C GLU A 191 -14.34 7.87 -16.79
N LEU A 192 -13.16 7.56 -16.23
CA LEU A 192 -12.95 6.32 -15.48
C LEU A 192 -13.86 6.22 -14.25
N THR A 193 -14.06 7.32 -13.54
CA THR A 193 -14.95 7.38 -12.37
C THR A 193 -16.42 7.22 -12.73
N ALA A 194 -16.87 7.75 -13.87
CA ALA A 194 -18.24 7.55 -14.33
C ALA A 194 -18.51 6.07 -14.59
N GLU A 195 -17.58 5.37 -15.26
CA GLU A 195 -17.67 3.92 -15.51
C GLU A 195 -17.65 3.12 -14.20
N PHE A 196 -16.79 3.49 -13.26
CA PHE A 196 -16.78 2.89 -11.92
C PHE A 196 -18.12 3.09 -11.21
N ALA A 197 -18.63 4.33 -11.13
CA ALA A 197 -19.84 4.65 -10.39
C ALA A 197 -21.07 3.94 -10.98
N GLN A 198 -21.15 3.87 -12.31
CA GLN A 198 -22.20 3.12 -13.01
C GLN A 198 -22.09 1.62 -12.69
N SER A 199 -20.91 1.02 -12.88
CA SER A 199 -20.72 -0.40 -12.60
C SER A 199 -20.98 -0.74 -11.14
N PHE A 200 -20.53 0.11 -10.22
CA PHE A 200 -20.71 -0.11 -8.80
C PHE A 200 -22.19 -0.05 -8.43
N LYS A 201 -22.93 0.95 -8.94
CA LYS A 201 -24.37 1.04 -8.73
C LYS A 201 -25.10 -0.20 -9.28
N GLN A 202 -24.74 -0.67 -10.46
CA GLN A 202 -25.30 -1.90 -11.03
C GLN A 202 -25.02 -3.12 -10.13
N THR A 203 -23.82 -3.26 -9.57
CA THR A 203 -23.53 -4.35 -8.62
C THR A 203 -24.33 -4.25 -7.32
N LEU A 204 -24.64 -3.03 -6.88
CA LEU A 204 -25.51 -2.79 -5.71
C LEU A 204 -27.00 -3.02 -6.01
N ASP A 205 -27.42 -2.84 -7.26
CA ASP A 205 -28.81 -3.01 -7.72
C ASP A 205 -29.11 -4.48 -8.09
N ALA A 206 -28.13 -5.21 -8.65
CA ALA A 206 -28.29 -6.58 -9.15
C ALA A 206 -28.59 -7.60 -8.03
N GLU A 207 -28.19 -7.30 -6.80
CA GLU A 207 -28.62 -8.04 -5.64
C GLU A 207 -29.77 -7.33 -4.94
N GLU A 208 -30.98 -7.86 -5.15
CA GLU A 208 -32.11 -7.56 -4.27
C GLU A 208 -31.71 -7.93 -2.84
N VAL A 209 -31.39 -6.92 -2.03
CA VAL A 209 -31.34 -7.05 -0.57
C VAL A 209 -32.69 -7.59 -0.10
N GLY A 210 -32.77 -8.91 0.19
CA GLY A 210 -34.02 -9.61 0.49
C GLY A 210 -34.45 -10.73 -0.47
N SER A 211 -33.68 -11.10 -1.51
CA SER A 211 -34.09 -12.16 -2.45
C SER A 211 -34.17 -13.57 -1.85
N VAL A 212 -33.53 -13.83 -0.70
CA VAL A 212 -33.68 -15.09 0.05
C VAL A 212 -35.09 -15.22 0.65
N THR A 213 -35.85 -14.12 0.81
CA THR A 213 -37.21 -14.12 1.35
C THR A 213 -38.29 -13.72 0.34
N GLY A 214 -37.93 -13.41 -0.91
CA GLY A 214 -38.90 -13.06 -1.96
C GLY A 214 -39.72 -11.80 -1.67
N GLN A 215 -39.23 -10.92 -0.81
CA GLN A 215 -39.88 -9.64 -0.50
C GLN A 215 -39.00 -8.48 -0.95
N ALA A 216 -39.49 -7.70 -1.92
CA ALA A 216 -38.95 -6.38 -2.21
C ALA A 216 -38.98 -5.54 -0.91
N GLY A 217 -37.80 -5.09 -0.46
CA GLY A 217 -37.65 -4.32 0.78
C GLY A 217 -37.21 -5.11 2.02
N GLY A 218 -36.73 -6.35 1.88
CA GLY A 218 -36.13 -7.10 2.98
C GLY A 218 -34.86 -6.44 3.56
N SER A 219 -34.58 -6.68 4.85
CA SER A 219 -33.27 -6.36 5.44
C SER A 219 -32.39 -7.61 5.46
N GLN A 220 -31.06 -7.44 5.35
CA GLN A 220 -30.10 -8.54 5.45
C GLN A 220 -28.95 -8.17 6.39
N GLU A 221 -28.39 -9.16 7.08
CA GLU A 221 -27.18 -8.97 7.89
C GLU A 221 -25.94 -9.34 7.09
N VAL A 222 -24.99 -8.42 6.99
CA VAL A 222 -23.73 -8.62 6.26
C VAL A 222 -22.54 -8.15 7.09
N ASN A 223 -21.38 -8.69 6.77
CA ASN A 223 -20.09 -8.14 7.16
C ASN A 223 -19.73 -7.06 6.13
N ILE A 224 -19.85 -5.78 6.49
CA ILE A 224 -19.92 -4.68 5.52
C ILE A 224 -18.66 -4.55 4.67
N PHE A 225 -17.47 -4.77 5.22
CA PHE A 225 -16.23 -4.67 4.46
C PHE A 225 -16.11 -5.83 3.47
N SER A 226 -16.36 -7.07 3.91
CA SER A 226 -16.32 -8.24 3.04
C SER A 226 -17.34 -8.14 1.90
N TRP A 227 -18.55 -7.66 2.19
CA TRP A 227 -19.61 -7.43 1.20
C TRP A 227 -19.24 -6.34 0.20
N LEU A 228 -18.67 -5.23 0.68
CA LEU A 228 -18.22 -4.12 -0.17
C LEU A 228 -17.03 -4.50 -1.04
N LYS A 229 -16.07 -5.25 -0.49
CA LYS A 229 -14.79 -5.61 -1.10
C LYS A 229 -14.99 -6.27 -2.48
N GLU A 230 -15.87 -7.26 -2.55
CA GLU A 230 -16.17 -7.98 -3.80
C GLU A 230 -16.76 -7.05 -4.87
N ARG A 231 -17.73 -6.21 -4.49
CA ARG A 231 -18.43 -5.28 -5.41
C ARG A 231 -17.51 -4.18 -5.93
N MET A 232 -16.70 -3.60 -5.05
CA MET A 232 -15.70 -2.62 -5.45
C MET A 232 -14.66 -3.25 -6.37
N PHE A 233 -14.18 -4.45 -6.07
CA PHE A 233 -13.21 -5.14 -6.92
C PHE A 233 -13.76 -5.34 -8.34
N PHE A 234 -14.99 -5.84 -8.46
CA PHE A 234 -15.64 -6.01 -9.75
C PHE A 234 -15.80 -4.67 -10.49
N ALA A 235 -16.35 -3.65 -9.82
CA ALA A 235 -16.63 -2.36 -10.43
C ALA A 235 -15.37 -1.63 -10.91
N SER A 236 -14.33 -1.57 -10.08
CA SER A 236 -13.06 -0.93 -10.44
C SER A 236 -12.37 -1.71 -11.56
N THR A 237 -12.32 -3.05 -11.47
CA THR A 237 -11.69 -3.88 -12.49
C THR A 237 -12.42 -3.78 -13.83
N ARG A 238 -13.75 -3.78 -13.86
CA ARG A 238 -14.55 -3.56 -15.09
C ARG A 238 -14.31 -2.17 -15.68
N ALA A 239 -14.35 -1.13 -14.85
CA ALA A 239 -14.15 0.24 -15.30
C ALA A 239 -12.79 0.40 -16.00
N LEU A 240 -11.74 -0.22 -15.44
CA LEU A 240 -10.39 -0.11 -15.96
C LEU A 240 -10.12 -1.06 -17.13
N MET A 241 -10.37 -2.36 -16.94
CA MET A 241 -9.92 -3.46 -17.80
C MET A 241 -10.98 -3.94 -18.80
N GLY A 242 -12.24 -3.53 -18.65
CA GLY A 242 -13.37 -4.02 -19.44
C GLY A 242 -14.10 -5.19 -18.78
N GLU A 243 -15.23 -5.58 -19.36
CA GLU A 243 -16.05 -6.71 -18.89
C GLU A 243 -15.39 -8.05 -19.23
N LYS A 244 -14.69 -8.12 -20.37
CA LYS A 244 -14.30 -9.40 -20.93
C LYS A 244 -13.29 -10.17 -20.09
N LEU A 245 -12.43 -9.46 -19.36
CA LEU A 245 -11.51 -10.08 -18.40
C LEU A 245 -12.26 -10.87 -17.32
N LEU A 246 -13.30 -10.27 -16.74
CA LEU A 246 -14.10 -10.86 -15.67
C LEU A 246 -15.02 -11.98 -16.18
N GLU A 247 -15.47 -11.90 -17.44
CA GLU A 247 -16.19 -13.02 -18.08
C GLU A 247 -15.29 -14.23 -18.34
N ILE A 248 -14.07 -13.99 -18.82
CA ILE A 248 -13.10 -15.07 -19.11
C ILE A 248 -12.61 -15.71 -17.82
N TYR A 249 -12.43 -14.90 -16.77
CA TYR A 249 -11.96 -15.39 -15.49
C TYR A 249 -12.76 -14.83 -14.30
N PRO A 250 -13.94 -15.41 -14.00
CA PRO A 250 -14.80 -14.97 -12.90
C PRO A 250 -14.16 -15.14 -11.51
N GLY A 251 -13.24 -16.10 -11.36
CA GLY A 251 -12.52 -16.37 -10.10
C GLY A 251 -11.35 -15.42 -9.81
N LEU A 252 -11.18 -14.35 -10.60
CA LEU A 252 -10.05 -13.43 -10.46
C LEU A 252 -9.99 -12.76 -9.08
N GLU A 253 -11.13 -12.39 -8.49
CA GLU A 253 -11.19 -11.70 -7.19
C GLU A 253 -10.54 -12.53 -6.08
N GLU A 254 -10.97 -13.79 -5.92
CA GLU A 254 -10.50 -14.67 -4.85
C GLU A 254 -8.99 -14.91 -4.96
N ASP A 255 -8.53 -15.33 -6.14
CA ASP A 255 -7.12 -15.60 -6.39
C ASP A 255 -6.28 -14.31 -6.30
N PHE A 256 -6.82 -13.15 -6.71
CA PHE A 256 -6.16 -11.86 -6.57
C PHE A 256 -5.89 -11.50 -5.11
N PHE A 257 -6.87 -11.60 -4.21
CA PHE A 257 -6.65 -11.22 -2.81
C PHE A 257 -5.76 -12.21 -2.05
N ILE A 258 -5.75 -13.50 -2.42
CA ILE A 258 -4.77 -14.46 -1.88
C ILE A 258 -3.33 -14.11 -2.32
N PHE A 259 -3.18 -13.61 -3.56
CA PHE A 259 -1.91 -13.11 -4.08
C PHE A 259 -1.49 -11.79 -3.40
N ASP A 260 -2.40 -10.82 -3.32
CA ASP A 260 -2.19 -9.48 -2.76
C ASP A 260 -1.59 -9.53 -1.36
N GLU A 261 -2.19 -10.34 -0.47
CA GLU A 261 -1.72 -10.55 0.91
C GLU A 261 -0.27 -11.03 1.01
N ALA A 262 0.23 -11.70 -0.03
CA ALA A 262 1.56 -12.29 -0.08
C ALA A 262 2.53 -11.56 -1.00
N LEU A 263 2.11 -10.48 -1.69
CA LEU A 263 2.95 -9.77 -2.65
C LEU A 263 4.28 -9.37 -2.05
N LEU A 264 4.28 -8.78 -0.85
CA LEU A 264 5.52 -8.39 -0.16
C LEU A 264 6.35 -9.61 0.28
N SER A 265 5.72 -10.74 0.66
CA SER A 265 6.48 -11.98 0.90
C SER A 265 7.22 -12.42 -0.35
N MET A 266 6.60 -12.34 -1.54
CA MET A 266 7.26 -12.68 -2.81
C MET A 266 8.35 -11.66 -3.16
N PHE A 267 8.10 -10.36 -2.99
CA PHE A 267 9.08 -9.30 -3.19
C PHE A 267 10.34 -9.49 -2.33
N PHE A 268 10.17 -9.84 -1.05
CA PHE A 268 11.28 -10.13 -0.14
C PHE A 268 11.92 -11.51 -0.35
N GLY A 269 11.44 -12.30 -1.33
CA GLY A 269 12.04 -13.57 -1.71
C GLY A 269 11.75 -14.72 -0.74
N ILE A 270 10.61 -14.68 -0.02
CA ILE A 270 10.18 -15.80 0.82
C ILE A 270 9.97 -17.05 -0.08
N PRO A 271 10.64 -18.18 0.20
CA PRO A 271 10.55 -19.36 -0.67
C PRO A 271 9.13 -19.92 -0.82
N LYS A 272 8.82 -20.42 -2.04
CA LYS A 272 7.50 -20.98 -2.40
C LYS A 272 6.98 -22.05 -1.43
N ILE A 273 7.87 -22.84 -0.83
CA ILE A 273 7.51 -23.88 0.14
C ILE A 273 6.79 -23.33 1.38
N PHE A 274 7.02 -22.06 1.75
CA PHE A 274 6.38 -21.42 2.91
C PHE A 274 5.05 -20.73 2.58
N ILE A 275 4.82 -20.40 1.29
CA ILE A 275 3.61 -19.71 0.82
C ILE A 275 3.04 -20.35 -0.46
N PRO A 276 2.83 -21.69 -0.49
CA PRO A 276 2.48 -22.39 -1.73
C PRO A 276 1.13 -21.94 -2.31
N LYS A 277 0.14 -21.69 -1.44
CA LYS A 277 -1.19 -21.21 -1.83
C LYS A 277 -1.13 -19.86 -2.56
N SER A 278 -0.30 -18.93 -2.08
CA SER A 278 -0.16 -17.61 -2.70
C SER A 278 0.54 -17.66 -4.05
N HIS A 279 1.56 -18.52 -4.21
CA HIS A 279 2.16 -18.75 -5.53
C HIS A 279 1.18 -19.38 -6.51
N GLU A 280 0.34 -20.29 -6.04
CA GLU A 280 -0.70 -20.91 -6.86
C GLU A 280 -1.78 -19.89 -7.27
N ALA A 281 -2.22 -19.03 -6.34
CA ALA A 281 -3.16 -17.95 -6.64
C ALA A 281 -2.59 -16.97 -7.67
N ARG A 282 -1.32 -16.54 -7.52
CA ARG A 282 -0.63 -15.73 -8.55
C ARG A 282 -0.59 -16.44 -9.90
N ARG A 283 -0.30 -17.74 -9.92
CA ARG A 283 -0.23 -18.53 -11.16
C ARG A 283 -1.58 -18.58 -11.86
N LYS A 284 -2.67 -18.81 -11.12
CA LYS A 284 -4.03 -18.80 -11.68
C LYS A 284 -4.42 -17.41 -12.18
N ALA A 285 -4.13 -16.36 -11.42
CA ALA A 285 -4.36 -14.98 -11.86
C ALA A 285 -3.66 -14.65 -13.17
N LEU A 286 -2.36 -14.96 -13.27
CA LEU A 286 -1.59 -14.77 -14.50
C LEU A 286 -2.15 -15.62 -15.66
N GLN A 287 -2.56 -16.85 -15.40
CA GLN A 287 -3.14 -17.72 -16.44
C GLN A 287 -4.48 -17.20 -16.95
N GLY A 288 -5.36 -16.70 -16.08
CA GLY A 288 -6.65 -16.13 -16.47
C GLY A 288 -6.48 -14.83 -17.27
N ILE A 289 -5.56 -13.95 -16.84
CA ILE A 289 -5.25 -12.71 -17.60
C ILE A 289 -4.57 -13.05 -18.93
N LEU A 290 -3.72 -14.08 -18.99
CA LEU A 290 -3.14 -14.56 -20.25
C LEU A 290 -4.22 -15.08 -21.22
N GLN A 291 -5.19 -15.85 -20.73
CA GLN A 291 -6.32 -16.31 -21.54
C GLN A 291 -7.13 -15.13 -22.10
N PHE A 292 -7.33 -14.09 -21.28
CA PHE A 292 -7.91 -12.84 -21.73
C PHE A 292 -7.12 -12.22 -22.89
N HIS A 293 -5.80 -12.05 -22.75
CA HIS A 293 -4.97 -11.50 -23.82
C HIS A 293 -4.97 -12.35 -25.10
N GLN A 294 -4.95 -13.68 -24.97
CA GLN A 294 -5.03 -14.60 -26.11
C GLN A 294 -6.35 -14.41 -26.87
N ALA A 295 -7.47 -14.34 -26.15
CA ALA A 295 -8.78 -14.09 -26.75
C ALA A 295 -8.85 -12.70 -27.43
N MET A 296 -8.21 -11.68 -26.84
CA MET A 296 -8.19 -10.34 -27.45
C MET A 296 -7.31 -10.30 -28.69
N GLN A 297 -6.16 -10.97 -28.68
CA GLN A 297 -5.29 -11.07 -29.85
C GLN A 297 -5.98 -11.80 -31.01
N GLU A 298 -6.71 -12.88 -30.73
CA GLU A 298 -7.49 -13.61 -31.76
C GLU A 298 -8.59 -12.73 -32.37
N LYS A 299 -9.29 -11.96 -31.52
CA LYS A 299 -10.41 -11.12 -31.94
C LYS A 299 -10.00 -9.89 -32.75
N PHE A 300 -8.93 -9.20 -32.34
CA PHE A 300 -8.57 -7.89 -32.90
C PHE A 300 -7.35 -7.92 -33.80
N GLN A 301 -6.49 -8.95 -33.74
CA GLN A 301 -5.25 -9.06 -34.52
C GLN A 301 -4.34 -7.80 -34.44
N GLY A 302 -4.40 -7.05 -33.34
CA GLY A 302 -3.66 -5.80 -33.14
C GLY A 302 -4.45 -4.52 -33.44
N ASP A 303 -5.70 -4.61 -33.89
CA ASP A 303 -6.58 -3.45 -34.13
C ASP A 303 -7.36 -3.07 -32.85
N VAL A 304 -6.63 -2.57 -31.84
CA VAL A 304 -7.23 -2.06 -30.60
C VAL A 304 -7.85 -0.68 -30.86
N VAL A 305 -9.08 -0.47 -30.38
CA VAL A 305 -9.78 0.82 -30.51
C VAL A 305 -8.90 1.96 -29.99
N ASP A 306 -8.65 2.98 -30.81
CA ASP A 306 -7.75 4.10 -30.48
C ASP A 306 -8.13 4.74 -29.13
N PRO A 307 -7.21 4.78 -28.15
CA PRO A 307 -7.45 5.44 -26.87
C PRO A 307 -7.62 6.96 -26.98
N ASN A 308 -7.27 7.58 -28.12
CA ASN A 308 -7.49 9.01 -28.38
C ASN A 308 -8.74 9.30 -29.23
N GLY A 309 -9.38 8.27 -29.80
CA GLY A 309 -10.63 8.40 -30.56
C GLY A 309 -11.86 8.53 -29.66
N ASP A 310 -13.05 8.73 -30.23
CA ASP A 310 -14.28 9.12 -29.50
C ASP A 310 -14.81 8.09 -28.47
N VAL A 311 -14.35 6.85 -28.52
CA VAL A 311 -14.76 5.80 -27.59
C VAL A 311 -14.05 5.99 -26.25
N LYS A 312 -14.81 6.24 -25.18
CA LYS A 312 -14.30 6.45 -23.82
C LYS A 312 -14.08 5.13 -23.06
N TRP A 313 -15.00 4.19 -23.24
CA TRP A 313 -14.96 2.86 -22.64
C TRP A 313 -15.55 1.83 -23.61
N GLU A 314 -15.02 0.60 -23.60
CA GLU A 314 -15.57 -0.52 -24.37
C GLU A 314 -15.38 -1.88 -23.65
N PRO A 315 -16.18 -2.92 -23.94
CA PRO A 315 -16.23 -4.13 -23.12
C PRO A 315 -14.95 -4.99 -23.07
N ASN A 316 -14.04 -4.85 -24.04
CA ASN A 316 -12.91 -5.77 -24.21
C ASN A 316 -11.71 -5.35 -23.35
N PHE A 317 -11.23 -4.12 -23.53
CA PHE A 317 -10.12 -3.52 -22.79
C PHE A 317 -10.56 -2.40 -21.85
N GLY A 318 -11.84 -2.01 -21.84
CA GLY A 318 -12.36 -1.02 -20.91
C GLY A 318 -11.90 0.40 -21.23
N SER A 319 -11.28 1.02 -20.23
CA SER A 319 -10.89 2.42 -20.27
C SER A 319 -9.87 2.74 -21.37
N ARG A 320 -9.86 4.00 -21.83
CA ARG A 320 -8.77 4.54 -22.65
C ARG A 320 -7.40 4.34 -22.00
N CYS A 321 -7.32 4.40 -20.67
CA CYS A 321 -6.07 4.16 -19.93
C CYS A 321 -5.50 2.77 -20.20
N ASN A 322 -6.32 1.73 -20.10
CA ASN A 322 -5.86 0.37 -20.35
C ASN A 322 -5.52 0.19 -21.84
N ARG A 323 -6.36 0.68 -22.76
CA ARG A 323 -6.07 0.62 -24.20
C ARG A 323 -4.74 1.29 -24.59
N ALA A 324 -4.44 2.45 -24.01
CA ALA A 324 -3.13 3.11 -24.19
C ALA A 324 -1.96 2.28 -23.64
N ARG A 325 -2.16 1.56 -22.52
CA ARG A 325 -1.15 0.63 -22.01
C ARG A 325 -0.95 -0.58 -22.92
N GLN A 326 -2.02 -1.14 -23.49
CA GLN A 326 -1.92 -2.23 -24.46
C GLN A 326 -1.15 -1.80 -25.71
N ALA A 327 -1.46 -0.62 -26.26
CA ALA A 327 -0.72 -0.05 -27.38
C ALA A 327 0.77 0.16 -27.03
N TYR A 328 1.07 0.61 -25.81
CA TYR A 328 2.45 0.68 -25.34
C TYR A 328 3.12 -0.70 -25.27
N TYR A 329 2.45 -1.71 -24.71
CA TYR A 329 3.00 -3.07 -24.66
C TYR A 329 3.31 -3.65 -26.06
N GLU A 330 2.46 -3.34 -27.04
CA GLU A 330 2.66 -3.71 -28.46
C GLU A 330 3.84 -2.99 -29.09
N SER A 331 3.94 -1.67 -28.90
CA SER A 331 5.06 -0.87 -29.40
C SER A 331 6.43 -1.33 -28.85
N ARG A 332 6.41 -2.07 -27.75
CA ARG A 332 7.57 -2.62 -27.06
C ARG A 332 7.75 -4.11 -27.29
N ASP A 333 7.01 -4.74 -28.21
CA ASP A 333 7.10 -6.17 -28.54
C ASP A 333 7.06 -7.09 -27.31
N LEU A 334 6.22 -6.76 -26.33
CA LEU A 334 6.09 -7.57 -25.11
C LEU A 334 5.23 -8.81 -25.36
N THR A 335 5.65 -9.95 -24.81
CA THR A 335 4.88 -11.19 -24.90
C THR A 335 3.58 -11.09 -24.12
N LEU A 336 2.57 -11.91 -24.45
CA LEU A 336 1.29 -11.90 -23.75
C LEU A 336 1.44 -12.25 -22.27
N GLU A 337 2.40 -13.10 -21.90
CA GLU A 337 2.70 -13.43 -20.50
C GLU A 337 3.25 -12.21 -19.74
N ALA A 338 4.11 -11.42 -20.39
CA ALA A 338 4.61 -10.18 -19.82
C ALA A 338 3.48 -9.16 -19.62
N ARG A 339 2.58 -9.03 -20.59
CA ARG A 339 1.38 -8.18 -20.50
C ARG A 339 0.48 -8.62 -19.35
N ALA A 340 0.24 -9.93 -19.20
CA ALA A 340 -0.54 -10.48 -18.10
C ALA A 340 0.06 -10.15 -16.72
N SER A 341 1.38 -10.23 -16.57
CA SER A 341 2.06 -9.80 -15.34
C SER A 341 1.95 -8.31 -15.08
N LEU A 342 2.05 -7.47 -16.11
CA LEU A 342 1.93 -6.02 -15.97
C LEU A 342 0.50 -5.60 -15.62
N ASP A 343 -0.50 -6.26 -16.20
CA ASP A 343 -1.91 -5.99 -15.93
C ASP A 343 -2.36 -6.53 -14.57
N LEU A 344 -1.81 -7.65 -14.10
CA LEU A 344 -1.94 -8.05 -12.69
C LEU A 344 -1.42 -6.96 -11.75
N GLY A 345 -0.28 -6.34 -12.10
CA GLY A 345 0.27 -5.20 -11.38
C GLY A 345 -0.63 -3.95 -11.44
N PHE A 346 -1.35 -3.76 -12.54
CA PHE A 346 -2.27 -2.63 -12.70
C PHE A 346 -3.54 -2.81 -11.87
N ILE A 347 -4.11 -4.03 -11.87
CA ILE A 347 -5.23 -4.44 -11.02
C ILE A 347 -4.85 -4.36 -9.53
N PHE A 348 -3.61 -4.71 -9.18
CA PHE A 348 -3.05 -4.48 -7.83
C PHE A 348 -3.05 -2.99 -7.46
N GLY A 349 -2.52 -2.14 -8.34
CA GLY A 349 -2.48 -0.69 -8.13
C GLY A 349 -3.86 -0.05 -7.95
N LEU A 350 -4.88 -0.63 -8.58
CA LEU A 350 -6.28 -0.21 -8.53
C LEU A 350 -6.94 -0.62 -7.21
N ASN A 351 -6.91 -1.91 -6.86
CA ASN A 351 -7.81 -2.47 -5.85
C ASN A 351 -7.22 -2.52 -4.43
N SER A 352 -5.92 -2.83 -4.29
CA SER A 352 -5.31 -3.20 -3.01
C SER A 352 -5.29 -2.09 -1.95
N ASN A 353 -5.52 -0.84 -2.36
CA ASN A 353 -5.47 0.32 -1.46
C ASN A 353 -6.83 0.99 -1.27
N ALA A 354 -7.58 1.21 -2.37
CA ALA A 354 -8.84 1.94 -2.32
C ALA A 354 -9.92 1.19 -1.52
N ILE A 355 -9.99 -0.13 -1.68
CA ILE A 355 -10.96 -0.98 -0.99
C ILE A 355 -10.79 -0.95 0.54
N PRO A 356 -9.60 -1.26 1.11
CA PRO A 356 -9.42 -1.16 2.56
C PRO A 356 -9.55 0.27 3.10
N ALA A 357 -9.16 1.29 2.34
CA ALA A 357 -9.38 2.69 2.75
C ALA A 357 -10.88 3.01 2.88
N THR A 358 -11.70 2.53 1.94
CA THR A 358 -13.17 2.66 2.00
C THR A 358 -13.74 1.93 3.23
N GLY A 359 -13.24 0.70 3.49
CA GLY A 359 -13.60 -0.05 4.69
C GLY A 359 -13.32 0.71 5.98
N TRP A 360 -12.13 1.32 6.11
CA TRP A 360 -11.78 2.10 7.29
C TRP A 360 -12.64 3.35 7.46
N MET A 361 -12.97 4.05 6.36
CA MET A 361 -13.90 5.19 6.41
C MET A 361 -15.27 4.75 6.92
N LEU A 362 -15.82 3.65 6.38
CA LEU A 362 -17.11 3.12 6.82
C LEU A 362 -17.07 2.69 8.29
N PHE A 363 -16.01 2.02 8.74
CA PHE A 363 -15.90 1.58 10.13
C PHE A 363 -15.91 2.76 11.10
N HIS A 364 -15.20 3.86 10.80
CA HIS A 364 -15.21 5.06 11.65
C HIS A 364 -16.53 5.81 11.61
N ILE A 365 -17.18 5.90 10.45
CA ILE A 365 -18.49 6.58 10.31
C ILE A 365 -19.61 5.78 11.00
N LEU A 366 -19.54 4.44 10.95
CA LEU A 366 -20.58 3.54 11.43
C LEU A 366 -20.28 2.97 12.83
N ASP A 367 -19.15 3.31 13.45
CA ASP A 367 -18.77 2.77 14.76
C ASP A 367 -19.89 3.03 15.79
N PRO A 368 -20.47 1.97 16.39
CA PRO A 368 -21.46 2.10 17.45
C PRO A 368 -20.98 2.92 18.66
N ALA A 369 -19.67 3.02 18.88
CA ALA A 369 -19.07 3.78 19.97
C ALA A 369 -18.64 5.21 19.56
N ALA A 370 -18.68 5.57 18.29
CA ALA A 370 -18.31 6.91 17.83
C ALA A 370 -19.35 7.98 18.21
N ASP A 371 -18.94 9.24 18.04
CA ASP A 371 -19.81 10.40 18.20
C ASP A 371 -21.06 10.26 17.30
N LYS A 372 -22.24 10.32 17.94
CA LYS A 372 -23.54 10.20 17.28
C LYS A 372 -23.83 11.35 16.31
N THR A 373 -23.10 12.46 16.39
CA THR A 373 -23.22 13.58 15.46
C THR A 373 -22.44 13.39 14.15
N LEU A 374 -21.44 12.50 14.12
CA LEU A 374 -20.56 12.31 12.97
C LEU A 374 -21.33 11.85 11.72
N ARG A 375 -22.09 10.76 11.85
CA ARG A 375 -22.86 10.20 10.73
C ARG A 375 -23.88 11.20 10.17
N PRO A 376 -24.71 11.89 10.97
CA PRO A 376 -25.57 12.97 10.47
C PRO A 376 -24.84 14.08 9.72
N ARG A 377 -23.69 14.55 10.22
CA ARG A 377 -22.88 15.58 9.53
C ARG A 377 -22.35 15.09 8.19
N VAL A 378 -21.89 13.84 8.12
CA VAL A 378 -21.49 13.20 6.86
C VAL A 378 -22.68 13.13 5.90
N MET A 379 -23.85 12.68 6.35
CA MET A 379 -25.05 12.60 5.51
C MET A 379 -25.43 13.96 4.88
N VAL A 380 -25.27 15.06 5.61
CA VAL A 380 -25.51 16.42 5.08
C VAL A 380 -24.58 16.73 3.91
N GLU A 381 -23.30 16.39 4.00
CA GLU A 381 -22.36 16.59 2.88
C GLU A 381 -22.66 15.68 1.69
N LEU A 382 -23.07 14.43 1.96
CA LEU A 382 -23.40 13.47 0.91
C LEU A 382 -24.66 13.88 0.13
N GLU A 383 -25.72 14.31 0.81
CA GLU A 383 -26.96 14.75 0.16
C GLU A 383 -26.74 16.01 -0.70
N ARG A 384 -25.80 16.89 -0.34
CA ARG A 384 -25.42 18.04 -1.19
C ARG A 384 -24.79 17.64 -2.51
N SER A 385 -24.15 16.47 -2.55
CA SER A 385 -23.54 15.93 -3.76
C SER A 385 -24.51 15.09 -4.60
N ARG A 386 -25.74 14.89 -4.13
CA ARG A 386 -26.72 14.07 -4.82
C ARG A 386 -27.51 14.91 -5.83
N GLU A 387 -27.59 14.40 -7.06
CA GLU A 387 -28.36 15.01 -8.13
C GLU A 387 -29.84 14.59 -8.08
N ALA A 388 -30.70 15.31 -8.82
CA ALA A 388 -32.14 15.06 -8.85
C ALA A 388 -32.52 13.65 -9.36
N ASP A 389 -31.70 13.05 -10.23
CA ASP A 389 -31.85 11.68 -10.73
C ASP A 389 -31.31 10.62 -9.75
N GLY A 390 -30.78 11.05 -8.60
CA GLY A 390 -30.17 10.18 -7.60
C GLY A 390 -28.77 9.69 -7.92
N THR A 391 -28.11 10.24 -8.94
CA THR A 391 -26.68 10.06 -9.19
C THR A 391 -25.84 10.99 -8.30
N LEU A 392 -24.52 10.78 -8.30
CA LEU A 392 -23.58 11.56 -7.50
C LEU A 392 -22.84 12.57 -8.36
N ASN A 393 -22.89 13.84 -7.95
CA ASN A 393 -21.99 14.89 -8.41
C ASN A 393 -20.60 14.68 -7.78
N ILE A 394 -19.75 13.93 -8.46
CA ILE A 394 -18.39 13.62 -8.01
C ILE A 394 -17.57 14.89 -7.71
N PRO A 395 -17.56 15.95 -8.55
CA PRO A 395 -16.87 17.20 -8.23
C PRO A 395 -17.26 17.81 -6.88
N ILE A 396 -18.56 17.87 -6.56
CA ILE A 396 -19.03 18.37 -5.25
C ILE A 396 -18.57 17.41 -4.15
N LEU A 397 -18.83 16.11 -4.31
CA LEU A 397 -18.54 15.08 -3.31
C LEU A 397 -17.06 15.09 -2.87
N VAL A 398 -16.11 15.16 -3.79
CA VAL A 398 -14.67 15.11 -3.47
C VAL A 398 -14.10 16.42 -2.93
N THR A 399 -14.93 17.47 -2.84
CA THR A 399 -14.60 18.76 -2.23
C THR A 399 -15.29 18.98 -0.87
N SER A 400 -16.17 18.06 -0.47
CA SER A 400 -16.85 18.06 0.83
C SER A 400 -15.82 18.05 1.99
N PRO A 401 -15.80 19.09 2.84
CA PRO A 401 -14.76 19.27 3.85
C PRO A 401 -14.60 18.12 4.85
N LEU A 402 -15.69 17.67 5.47
CA LEU A 402 -15.65 16.62 6.49
C LEU A 402 -15.28 15.27 5.86
N MET A 403 -15.83 14.94 4.69
CA MET A 403 -15.44 13.75 3.93
C MET A 403 -13.94 13.75 3.59
N GLN A 404 -13.39 14.89 3.15
CA GLN A 404 -11.96 15.06 2.92
C GLN A 404 -11.15 14.87 4.21
N SER A 405 -11.60 15.43 5.33
CA SER A 405 -10.90 15.29 6.60
C SER A 405 -10.90 13.86 7.13
N ILE A 406 -12.04 13.17 7.11
CA ILE A 406 -12.17 11.74 7.47
C ILE A 406 -11.24 10.89 6.59
N TYR A 407 -11.26 11.12 5.28
CA TYR A 407 -10.40 10.42 4.35
C TYR A 407 -8.91 10.60 4.67
N HIS A 408 -8.47 11.83 4.88
CA HIS A 408 -7.06 12.12 5.20
C HIS A 408 -6.63 11.55 6.55
N GLU A 409 -7.54 11.54 7.53
CA GLU A 409 -7.31 10.92 8.83
C GLU A 409 -7.21 9.39 8.74
N VAL A 410 -8.06 8.76 7.94
CA VAL A 410 -7.94 7.33 7.60
C VAL A 410 -6.59 7.06 6.94
N LEU A 411 -6.18 7.86 5.96
CA LEU A 411 -4.88 7.68 5.33
C LEU A 411 -3.73 7.85 6.33
N ARG A 412 -3.81 8.80 7.27
CA ARG A 412 -2.81 8.98 8.33
C ARG A 412 -2.72 7.75 9.23
N LEU A 413 -3.86 7.18 9.62
CA LEU A 413 -3.94 6.10 10.59
C LEU A 413 -3.80 4.70 10.00
N TYR A 414 -3.90 4.53 8.68
CA TYR A 414 -3.92 3.20 8.05
C TYR A 414 -2.96 3.04 6.87
N VAL A 415 -2.25 4.09 6.45
CA VAL A 415 -1.20 3.97 5.41
C VAL A 415 0.19 3.78 6.03
N ASP A 416 0.94 2.85 5.45
CA ASP A 416 2.36 2.62 5.64
C ASP A 416 3.06 2.44 4.29
N VAL A 417 3.53 3.54 3.70
CA VAL A 417 4.32 3.53 2.46
C VAL A 417 5.81 3.74 2.76
N LEU A 418 6.67 3.02 2.03
CA LEU A 418 8.11 3.22 2.04
C LEU A 418 8.51 4.02 0.79
N VAL A 419 8.73 5.33 0.94
CA VAL A 419 9.27 6.13 -0.15
C VAL A 419 10.75 5.78 -0.32
N THR A 420 11.05 4.96 -1.33
CA THR A 420 12.39 4.41 -1.57
C THR A 420 13.10 5.12 -2.73
N ARG A 421 14.39 5.41 -2.56
CA ARG A 421 15.30 5.88 -3.61
C ARG A 421 16.66 5.19 -3.52
N GLU A 422 17.30 5.03 -4.66
CA GLU A 422 18.68 4.55 -4.79
C GLU A 422 19.63 5.75 -4.91
N LEU A 423 20.72 5.73 -4.13
CA LEU A 423 21.71 6.80 -4.14
C LEU A 423 22.76 6.55 -5.22
N THR A 424 22.59 7.19 -6.38
CA THR A 424 23.54 7.14 -7.51
C THR A 424 24.79 8.00 -7.28
N HIS A 425 24.72 8.90 -6.29
CA HIS A 425 25.77 9.81 -5.85
C HIS A 425 25.58 10.10 -4.35
N ASP A 426 26.60 10.70 -3.72
CA ASP A 426 26.47 11.17 -2.33
C ASP A 426 25.37 12.23 -2.23
N LEU A 427 24.50 12.12 -1.23
CA LEU A 427 23.37 13.03 -1.03
C LEU A 427 23.51 13.75 0.31
N ILE A 428 23.35 15.07 0.30
CA ILE A 428 23.27 15.89 1.51
C ILE A 428 21.87 16.47 1.61
N LEU A 429 21.20 16.27 2.75
CA LEU A 429 19.87 16.83 3.02
C LEU A 429 19.90 17.68 4.31
N PRO A 430 19.07 18.73 4.40
CA PRO A 430 18.86 19.43 5.67
C PRO A 430 18.09 18.54 6.65
N LEU A 431 18.48 18.55 7.93
CA LEU A 431 17.76 17.87 9.02
C LEU A 431 16.76 18.79 9.72
N ASP A 432 17.03 20.09 9.74
CA ASP A 432 16.22 21.11 10.39
C ASP A 432 16.44 22.47 9.72
N GLU A 433 15.85 23.52 10.28
CA GLU A 433 16.03 24.92 9.84
C GLU A 433 17.36 25.54 10.36
N GLY A 434 18.07 24.86 11.25
CA GLY A 434 19.24 25.35 12.00
C GLY A 434 20.59 25.10 11.34
N ASN A 435 20.64 24.94 10.01
CA ASN A 435 21.81 24.55 9.20
C ASN A 435 22.34 23.13 9.45
N ASN A 436 21.66 22.29 10.23
CA ASN A 436 22.11 20.91 10.41
C ASN A 436 21.85 20.10 9.14
N GLN A 437 22.85 19.33 8.72
CA GLN A 437 22.82 18.55 7.49
C GLN A 437 23.20 17.10 7.76
N VAL A 438 22.65 16.21 6.95
CA VAL A 438 22.97 14.78 6.97
C VAL A 438 23.48 14.34 5.60
N LYS A 439 24.56 13.57 5.60
CA LYS A 439 25.18 12.99 4.40
C LYS A 439 24.88 11.49 4.30
N PHE A 440 24.44 11.09 3.13
CA PHE A 440 24.23 9.71 2.74
C PHE A 440 25.20 9.34 1.62
N GLY A 441 25.81 8.16 1.72
CA GLY A 441 26.84 7.72 0.77
C GLY A 441 26.24 7.07 -0.48
N LYS A 442 26.88 7.26 -1.62
CA LYS A 442 26.56 6.54 -2.87
C LYS A 442 26.48 5.03 -2.67
N GLY A 443 25.58 4.37 -3.42
CA GLY A 443 25.43 2.91 -3.46
C GLY A 443 24.56 2.33 -2.36
N SER A 444 23.93 3.18 -1.54
CA SER A 444 22.95 2.78 -0.53
C SER A 444 21.52 3.10 -0.98
N ILE A 445 20.56 2.63 -0.18
CA ILE A 445 19.14 2.96 -0.33
C ILE A 445 18.78 4.03 0.71
N ILE A 446 17.90 4.96 0.36
CA ILE A 446 17.25 5.86 1.31
C ILE A 446 15.73 5.62 1.28
N MET A 447 15.13 5.57 2.47
CA MET A 447 13.70 5.36 2.68
C MET A 447 13.13 6.46 3.57
N ALA A 448 11.95 6.97 3.22
CA ALA A 448 11.10 7.74 4.13
C ALA A 448 9.79 6.95 4.38
N PRO A 449 9.70 6.21 5.48
CA PRO A 449 8.47 5.50 5.87
C PRO A 449 7.40 6.48 6.34
N SER A 450 6.20 6.41 5.77
CA SER A 450 5.10 7.31 6.17
C SER A 450 4.63 7.05 7.59
N TRP A 451 4.71 5.80 8.08
CA TRP A 451 4.39 5.44 9.46
C TRP A 451 5.03 6.39 10.48
N LEU A 452 6.30 6.76 10.25
CA LEU A 452 7.09 7.53 11.19
C LEU A 452 6.56 8.96 11.37
N GLY A 453 6.20 9.63 10.27
CA GLY A 453 5.64 10.98 10.31
C GLY A 453 4.15 10.99 10.64
N HIS A 454 3.39 10.01 10.13
CA HIS A 454 1.93 9.94 10.30
C HIS A 454 1.49 9.71 11.75
N ARG A 455 2.32 9.06 12.56
CA ARG A 455 2.00 8.66 13.95
C ARG A 455 2.97 9.25 14.98
N ASP A 456 3.76 10.26 14.61
CA ASP A 456 4.62 10.94 15.59
C ASP A 456 3.78 11.81 16.54
N GLU A 457 3.77 11.48 17.83
CA GLU A 457 3.05 12.23 18.86
C GLU A 457 3.53 13.69 18.99
N SER A 458 4.80 13.97 18.66
CA SER A 458 5.32 15.34 18.65
C SER A 458 4.82 16.18 17.47
N LEU A 459 4.37 15.52 16.39
CA LEU A 459 3.86 16.18 15.18
C LEU A 459 2.33 16.24 15.15
N TRP A 460 1.66 15.40 15.94
CA TRP A 460 0.19 15.28 16.04
C TRP A 460 -0.23 15.30 17.51
N THR A 461 -0.24 16.48 18.11
CA THR A 461 -0.30 16.66 19.57
C THR A 461 -1.70 16.72 20.16
N SER A 462 -2.70 17.19 19.41
CA SER A 462 -4.07 17.36 19.93
C SER A 462 -5.12 17.09 18.85
N PRO A 463 -6.04 16.13 19.05
CA PRO A 463 -5.98 15.03 20.02
C PRO A 463 -4.81 14.06 19.71
N PRO A 464 -4.48 13.10 20.62
CA PRO A 464 -3.34 12.20 20.46
C PRO A 464 -3.26 11.54 19.08
N SER A 465 -2.03 11.29 18.61
CA SER A 465 -1.77 10.76 17.26
C SER A 465 -2.42 9.39 16.99
N SER A 466 -2.69 8.60 18.02
CA SER A 466 -3.32 7.28 17.94
C SER A 466 -4.84 7.32 17.82
N VAL A 467 -5.46 8.47 18.10
CA VAL A 467 -6.92 8.65 18.10
C VAL A 467 -7.38 9.08 16.71
N PHE A 468 -8.41 8.42 16.18
CA PHE A 468 -9.12 8.91 15.01
C PHE A 468 -9.88 10.19 15.36
N TYR A 469 -9.62 11.26 14.61
CA TYR A 469 -10.28 12.53 14.81
C TYR A 469 -10.80 13.08 13.46
N PRO A 470 -12.13 13.02 13.21
CA PRO A 470 -12.69 13.34 11.91
C PRO A 470 -12.49 14.80 11.52
N GLU A 471 -12.28 15.71 12.48
CA GLU A 471 -12.02 17.13 12.25
C GLU A 471 -10.52 17.48 12.12
N ARG A 472 -9.60 16.51 12.14
CA ARG A 472 -8.15 16.78 12.19
C ARG A 472 -7.63 17.67 11.05
N PHE A 473 -8.25 17.58 9.88
CA PHE A 473 -7.89 18.36 8.69
C PHE A 473 -8.94 19.43 8.37
N LEU A 474 -9.78 19.80 9.34
CA LEU A 474 -10.70 20.92 9.22
C LEU A 474 -10.10 22.19 9.82
N GLN A 475 -10.35 23.30 9.14
CA GLN A 475 -10.18 24.64 9.65
C GLN A 475 -11.55 25.28 9.76
N ILE A 476 -11.88 25.77 10.96
CA ILE A 476 -13.13 26.47 11.24
C ILE A 476 -12.86 27.96 11.16
N ASP A 477 -13.58 28.66 10.30
CA ASP A 477 -13.61 30.11 10.28
C ASP A 477 -14.36 30.63 11.52
N GLU A 478 -13.71 31.42 12.37
CA GLU A 478 -14.26 31.83 13.67
C GLU A 478 -15.48 32.75 13.55
N GLU A 479 -15.58 33.52 12.47
CA GLU A 479 -16.67 34.48 12.27
C GLU A 479 -17.92 33.83 11.66
N THR A 480 -17.71 32.95 10.68
CA THR A 480 -18.80 32.32 9.91
C THR A 480 -19.15 30.92 10.39
N GLY A 481 -18.29 30.30 11.21
CA GLY A 481 -18.40 28.88 11.60
C GLY A 481 -18.19 27.92 10.43
N LYS A 482 -17.72 28.40 9.27
CA LYS A 482 -17.58 27.58 8.07
C LYS A 482 -16.39 26.63 8.20
N GLU A 483 -16.65 25.35 8.05
CA GLU A 483 -15.62 24.31 7.96
C GLU A 483 -15.00 24.30 6.55
N THR A 484 -13.67 24.28 6.50
CA THR A 484 -12.90 24.11 5.26
C THR A 484 -11.83 23.03 5.46
N PHE A 485 -11.54 22.27 4.41
CA PHE A 485 -10.50 21.24 4.46
C PHE A 485 -9.12 21.84 4.16
N THR A 486 -8.09 21.44 4.91
CA THR A 486 -6.70 21.84 4.66
C THR A 486 -5.68 20.78 5.07
N THR A 487 -4.63 20.62 4.26
CA THR A 487 -3.41 19.88 4.61
C THR A 487 -2.23 20.82 4.87
N GLY A 488 -2.49 22.11 5.09
CA GLY A 488 -1.48 23.10 5.45
C GLY A 488 -0.66 22.65 6.67
N GLY A 489 0.65 22.93 6.67
CA GLY A 489 1.53 22.56 7.78
C GLY A 489 1.83 21.06 7.92
N THR A 490 1.44 20.22 6.96
CA THR A 490 1.69 18.76 7.01
C THR A 490 2.89 18.30 6.17
N ALA A 491 3.61 19.22 5.54
CA ALA A 491 4.77 18.94 4.71
C ALA A 491 5.81 18.09 5.46
N GLY A 492 6.25 17.00 4.84
CA GLY A 492 7.26 16.09 5.41
C GLY A 492 6.77 15.19 6.55
N LYS A 493 5.59 15.43 7.13
CA LYS A 493 4.96 14.55 8.12
C LYS A 493 3.77 13.76 7.59
N PHE A 494 3.14 14.19 6.51
CA PHE A 494 2.00 13.53 5.88
C PHE A 494 2.18 13.36 4.37
N PHE A 495 2.36 12.12 3.91
CA PHE A 495 2.58 11.78 2.49
C PHE A 495 2.04 10.38 2.13
N PRO A 496 0.72 10.14 2.27
CA PRO A 496 0.14 8.80 2.11
C PRO A 496 0.27 8.20 0.71
N PHE A 497 0.40 9.04 -0.32
CA PHE A 497 0.61 8.61 -1.71
C PHE A 497 2.10 8.58 -2.11
N GLY A 498 3.00 8.69 -1.14
CA GLY A 498 4.39 9.05 -1.37
C GLY A 498 4.52 10.52 -1.79
N GLY A 499 5.48 10.81 -2.67
CA GLY A 499 5.67 12.18 -3.17
C GLY A 499 6.78 12.30 -4.20
N GLY A 500 6.96 13.52 -4.70
CA GLY A 500 7.90 13.84 -5.78
C GLY A 500 7.47 13.21 -7.11
N LYS A 501 8.45 12.87 -7.96
CA LYS A 501 8.19 12.28 -9.28
C LYS A 501 7.52 10.90 -9.25
N THR A 502 7.62 10.17 -8.13
CA THR A 502 7.02 8.82 -7.99
C THR A 502 5.75 8.83 -7.13
N ILE A 503 5.02 9.95 -7.09
CA ILE A 503 3.72 10.02 -6.41
C ILE A 503 2.71 9.12 -7.13
N CYS A 504 1.79 8.49 -6.40
CA CYS A 504 0.77 7.62 -6.98
C CYS A 504 -0.01 8.34 -8.11
N PRO A 505 0.01 7.84 -9.36
CA PRO A 505 -0.73 8.44 -10.45
C PRO A 505 -2.25 8.25 -10.26
N GLY A 506 -2.69 7.11 -9.74
CA GLY A 506 -4.11 6.82 -9.52
C GLY A 506 -4.76 7.56 -8.34
N ARG A 507 -4.06 8.45 -7.62
CA ARG A 507 -4.56 9.09 -6.39
C ARG A 507 -5.86 9.89 -6.56
N ILE A 508 -6.09 10.46 -7.75
CA ILE A 508 -7.30 11.25 -8.03
C ILE A 508 -8.49 10.30 -8.18
N PHE A 509 -8.34 9.28 -9.02
CA PHE A 509 -9.33 8.22 -9.19
C PHE A 509 -9.60 7.49 -7.87
N ALA A 510 -8.56 7.08 -7.13
CA ALA A 510 -8.68 6.42 -5.84
C ALA A 510 -9.53 7.23 -4.85
N LYS A 511 -9.33 8.55 -4.76
CA LYS A 511 -10.18 9.40 -3.91
C LYS A 511 -11.63 9.40 -4.40
N GLN A 512 -11.84 9.54 -5.72
CA GLN A 512 -13.18 9.58 -6.30
C GLN A 512 -13.94 8.26 -6.09
N GLU A 513 -13.34 7.10 -6.35
CA GLU A 513 -13.98 5.79 -6.17
C GLU A 513 -14.27 5.48 -4.69
N ILE A 514 -13.36 5.84 -3.77
CA ILE A 514 -13.58 5.69 -2.32
C ILE A 514 -14.77 6.53 -1.88
N PHE A 515 -14.83 7.80 -2.29
CA PHE A 515 -15.90 8.70 -1.89
C PHE A 515 -17.23 8.26 -2.49
N ALA A 516 -17.25 7.90 -3.78
CA ALA A 516 -18.45 7.40 -4.45
C ALA A 516 -18.94 6.11 -3.77
N SER A 517 -18.04 5.22 -3.35
CA SER A 517 -18.39 3.99 -2.63
C SER A 517 -19.03 4.29 -1.27
N VAL A 518 -18.39 5.13 -0.45
CA VAL A 518 -18.96 5.55 0.85
C VAL A 518 -20.31 6.24 0.67
N ALA A 519 -20.42 7.14 -0.31
CA ALA A 519 -21.65 7.87 -0.61
C ALA A 519 -22.78 6.93 -1.02
N ASN A 520 -22.55 6.04 -1.99
CA ASN A 520 -23.55 5.06 -2.42
C ASN A 520 -23.97 4.14 -1.26
N MET A 521 -23.03 3.69 -0.43
CA MET A 521 -23.37 2.88 0.75
C MET A 521 -24.30 3.62 1.72
N LEU A 522 -24.01 4.88 2.04
CA LEU A 522 -24.76 5.63 3.06
C LEU A 522 -26.06 6.24 2.53
N LEU A 523 -26.11 6.59 1.24
CA LEU A 523 -27.27 7.19 0.57
C LEU A 523 -28.26 6.14 0.05
N ASP A 524 -27.81 4.99 -0.45
CA ASP A 524 -28.72 3.97 -1.02
C ASP A 524 -29.24 2.98 0.03
N PHE A 525 -28.59 2.88 1.20
CA PHE A 525 -28.95 1.93 2.24
C PHE A 525 -29.22 2.58 3.61
N GLU A 526 -30.20 2.03 4.31
CA GLU A 526 -30.29 2.11 5.76
C GLU A 526 -29.34 1.08 6.35
N ILE A 527 -28.32 1.56 7.06
CA ILE A 527 -27.30 0.71 7.70
C ILE A 527 -27.45 0.85 9.21
N GLU A 528 -27.78 -0.26 9.88
CA GLU A 528 -27.79 -0.40 11.33
C GLU A 528 -26.54 -1.17 11.77
N PRO A 529 -25.56 -0.51 12.42
CA PRO A 529 -24.40 -1.17 12.98
C PRO A 529 -24.78 -2.09 14.13
N LEU A 530 -24.41 -3.38 14.06
CA LEU A 530 -24.72 -4.36 15.08
C LEU A 530 -23.55 -4.57 16.04
N THR A 531 -22.41 -5.04 15.52
CA THR A 531 -21.22 -5.35 16.34
C THR A 531 -20.00 -5.59 15.45
N PHE A 532 -18.80 -5.41 16.00
CA PHE A 532 -17.59 -5.84 15.30
C PHE A 532 -17.41 -7.36 15.42
N VAL A 533 -16.76 -7.95 14.43
CA VAL A 533 -16.33 -9.36 14.43
C VAL A 533 -14.83 -9.42 14.21
N ASP A 534 -14.14 -10.35 14.88
CA ASP A 534 -12.72 -10.59 14.64
C ASP A 534 -12.50 -11.37 13.33
N ALA A 535 -11.24 -11.59 12.96
CA ALA A 535 -10.90 -12.35 11.74
C ALA A 535 -11.36 -13.83 11.74
N LYS A 536 -11.86 -14.35 12.86
CA LYS A 536 -12.48 -15.68 12.96
C LYS A 536 -14.01 -15.62 12.89
N GLY A 537 -14.59 -14.43 12.73
CA GLY A 537 -16.03 -14.21 12.74
C GLY A 537 -16.64 -14.16 14.16
N THR A 538 -15.83 -14.01 15.20
CA THR A 538 -16.32 -13.96 16.58
C THR A 538 -16.69 -12.54 16.96
N THR A 539 -17.91 -12.34 17.47
CA THR A 539 -18.40 -11.04 17.95
C THR A 539 -17.48 -10.42 19.00
N THR A 540 -17.21 -9.13 18.87
CA THR A 540 -16.36 -8.35 19.77
C THR A 540 -16.86 -6.92 19.87
N GLY A 541 -16.77 -6.32 21.06
CA GLY A 541 -17.07 -4.89 21.27
C GLY A 541 -15.89 -3.97 20.95
N ARG A 542 -14.77 -4.51 20.43
CA ARG A 542 -13.54 -3.75 20.17
C ARG A 542 -13.47 -3.33 18.71
N PHE A 543 -13.07 -2.08 18.48
CA PHE A 543 -12.73 -1.60 17.14
C PHE A 543 -11.63 -2.46 16.51
N PRO A 544 -11.69 -2.80 15.20
CA PRO A 544 -10.75 -3.72 14.56
C PRO A 544 -9.30 -3.23 14.64
N THR A 545 -8.39 -4.16 14.94
CA THR A 545 -6.94 -3.90 14.88
C THR A 545 -6.43 -4.04 13.44
N LEU A 546 -5.13 -3.79 13.22
CA LEU A 546 -4.48 -4.03 11.93
C LEU A 546 -4.21 -5.53 11.74
N ARG A 547 -4.45 -6.03 10.52
CA ARG A 547 -4.02 -7.36 10.10
C ARG A 547 -2.50 -7.41 10.04
N ASN A 548 -1.95 -8.62 10.20
CA ASN A 548 -0.52 -8.83 10.02
C ASN A 548 -0.09 -8.46 8.59
N ALA A 549 0.89 -7.56 8.49
CA ALA A 549 1.43 -7.03 7.25
C ALA A 549 2.89 -6.58 7.47
N TYR A 550 3.70 -6.56 6.41
CA TYR A 550 5.07 -6.03 6.48
C TYR A 550 5.08 -4.50 6.41
N ASN A 551 6.19 -3.90 6.81
CA ASN A 551 6.42 -2.47 6.57
C ASN A 551 6.35 -2.18 5.07
N GLY A 552 5.62 -1.14 4.68
CA GLY A 552 5.47 -0.74 3.28
C GLY A 552 4.31 -1.39 2.52
N THR A 553 3.34 -1.99 3.23
CA THR A 553 2.13 -2.60 2.63
C THR A 553 1.17 -1.56 2.02
N ALA A 554 1.46 -0.26 2.14
CA ALA A 554 0.58 0.84 1.78
C ALA A 554 -0.67 0.85 2.67
N VAL A 555 -1.90 0.69 2.17
CA VAL A 555 -3.08 0.69 3.05
C VAL A 555 -3.17 -0.65 3.79
N MET A 556 -3.02 -0.61 5.11
CA MET A 556 -3.11 -1.82 5.95
C MET A 556 -4.57 -2.21 6.15
N VAL A 557 -4.85 -3.51 6.01
CA VAL A 557 -6.20 -4.06 6.11
C VAL A 557 -6.61 -4.27 7.58
N MET A 558 -7.89 -4.09 7.89
CA MET A 558 -8.51 -4.43 9.17
C MET A 558 -8.40 -5.93 9.49
N ASN A 559 -8.23 -6.25 10.77
CA ASN A 559 -8.26 -7.60 11.32
C ASN A 559 -9.65 -7.91 11.91
N GLY A 560 -10.63 -8.03 11.04
CA GLY A 560 -12.03 -8.19 11.42
C GLY A 560 -12.96 -7.43 10.48
N ASP A 561 -14.24 -7.42 10.81
CA ASP A 561 -15.28 -6.73 10.04
C ASP A 561 -16.30 -6.05 10.98
N LEU A 562 -17.18 -5.21 10.42
CA LEU A 562 -18.34 -4.67 11.10
C LEU A 562 -19.59 -5.37 10.58
N LYS A 563 -20.24 -6.14 11.46
CA LYS A 563 -21.53 -6.74 11.16
C LYS A 563 -22.60 -5.67 11.23
N VAL A 564 -23.38 -5.55 10.16
CA VAL A 564 -24.44 -4.55 10.01
C VAL A 564 -25.72 -5.23 9.52
N ARG A 565 -26.87 -4.63 9.82
CA ARG A 565 -28.11 -4.89 9.09
C ARG A 565 -28.27 -3.81 8.03
N ILE A 566 -28.39 -4.20 6.78
CA ILE A 566 -28.63 -3.29 5.66
C ILE A 566 -30.01 -3.51 5.07
N GLN A 567 -30.67 -2.42 4.72
CA GLN A 567 -31.91 -2.40 3.96
C GLN A 567 -31.79 -1.32 2.89
N ARG A 568 -32.19 -1.63 1.65
CA ARG A 568 -32.23 -0.62 0.59
C ARG A 568 -33.28 0.42 0.95
N ARG A 569 -32.93 1.70 0.83
CA ARG A 569 -33.90 2.79 1.01
C ARG A 569 -34.96 2.70 -0.07
N VAL A 570 -36.23 2.62 0.35
CA VAL A 570 -37.37 2.77 -0.57
C VAL A 570 -37.38 4.23 -1.01
N ARG A 571 -37.21 4.45 -2.31
CA ARG A 571 -37.16 5.77 -2.92
C ARG A 571 -38.56 6.26 -3.26
#